data_AF-A0ABD1KTW3-F1
#
_entry.id   AF-A0ABD1KTW3-F1
#
_cell.length_a   1.000
_cell.length_b   1.000
_cell.length_c   1.000
_cell.angle_alpha   90.00
_cell.angle_beta   90.00
_cell.angle_gamma   90.00
#
_symmetry.space_group_name_H-M   'P 1'
#
loop_
_entity.id
_entity.type
_entity.pdbx_description
1 polymer ?
#
loop_
_entity_poly.entity_id
_entity_poly.type
_entity_poly.pdbx_seq_one_letter_code
_entity_poly.pdbx_strand_id
1 'polypeptide(L)'
;MRMLSSVIAFGLLLQSVPQTLGAEQTVYVLEGGTAVLELQTGPDPDLHTVAWHVNGTRRLVTWLPMFHYVDVSEQYAGRVEVDNETFVTFSLRLRAVQRNDSGVYTGGTYRDPDTLARYRLFVLVEETFTDSAFTLSIESGVVICNHSNPVSWRDTTVQMDQKCWTGATSPPADVCLFLLIPVSLKALLLTAALITMGVYICASVGGSVTLATPHTLQWYEKVLLRMSWDFNRTQNILTYQNTESASTQVSHAYEGRVGFDAISGSLTLTQLRKNDTGIYTLKIYSLFGSRGMTEWTTTLLVFESVATPSIVVASSPPSDADSCAVTVKCHSNDLSLTSTCNTSACSETDITYSNHNLKLSVINGYITCNHSNPSKPATIYKLDMAESSVDAEFLDCAEAVSLKNQLKPTIETFPGYNKFAKSCVQNHATPGCTGLKMYTSEEMYKGKKLYAAFNEDTRTGREAYTARTYRWYSLYYQVTRAVQYLKSMQPGCKTTYRGTGVQFDKNVQGKEIRLGSFTSSSLKPSVAKGFGSESCFEIQTCHGALISQYSVFKNEDEVLIPPYEVFKVSAVHTGGSKPDFQCKTVYVLESVGTRSYLNCHLLSPKPKTVNHKSFWPKP
;
A
#
# COMPACT_ATOMS: atom_id res chain seq x y z
N MET A 1 68.43 2.10 42.08
CA MET A 1 67.42 1.29 42.78
C MET A 1 66.54 0.66 41.71
N ARG A 2 66.84 -0.60 41.34
CA ARG A 2 66.01 -1.42 40.45
C ARG A 2 64.92 -2.06 41.31
N MET A 3 63.67 -2.05 40.88
CA MET A 3 62.70 -3.04 41.32
C MET A 3 62.07 -3.69 40.09
N LEU A 4 62.06 -5.02 40.14
CA LEU A 4 61.80 -5.93 39.06
C LEU A 4 60.31 -6.06 38.71
N SER A 5 60.10 -6.35 37.44
CA SER A 5 58.94 -6.99 36.84
C SER A 5 58.57 -8.30 37.56
N SER A 6 57.29 -8.47 37.89
CA SER A 6 56.66 -9.77 38.14
C SER A 6 55.32 -9.80 37.41
N VAL A 7 55.35 -10.35 36.20
CA VAL A 7 54.17 -10.81 35.45
C VAL A 7 53.75 -12.13 36.09
N ILE A 8 52.58 -12.15 36.75
CA ILE A 8 51.97 -13.40 37.22
C ILE A 8 51.18 -13.98 36.05
N ALA A 9 51.77 -14.98 35.39
CA ALA A 9 51.08 -15.84 34.45
C ALA A 9 50.21 -16.83 35.23
N PHE A 10 48.88 -16.67 35.18
CA PHE A 10 47.95 -17.73 35.60
C PHE A 10 47.81 -18.72 34.44
N GLY A 11 48.61 -19.79 34.49
CA GLY A 11 48.38 -20.98 33.68
C GLY A 11 47.14 -21.71 34.20
N LEU A 12 46.11 -21.84 33.36
CA LEU A 12 44.96 -22.70 33.59
C LEU A 12 45.40 -24.17 33.51
N LEU A 13 45.50 -24.81 34.68
CA LEU A 13 45.49 -26.27 34.79
C LEU A 13 44.08 -26.77 34.44
N LEU A 14 43.94 -27.37 33.27
CA LEU A 14 42.80 -28.23 32.92
C LEU A 14 42.89 -29.51 33.77
N GLN A 15 42.27 -29.50 34.94
CA GLN A 15 41.85 -30.75 35.59
C GLN A 15 40.49 -31.12 35.00
N SER A 16 40.44 -32.25 34.29
CA SER A 16 39.21 -32.84 33.77
C SER A 16 38.33 -33.34 34.93
N VAL A 17 37.37 -32.51 35.35
CA VAL A 17 36.22 -32.98 36.14
C VAL A 17 35.28 -33.72 35.19
N PRO A 18 34.69 -34.88 35.56
CA PRO A 18 33.73 -35.57 34.70
C PRO A 18 32.54 -34.65 34.45
N GLN A 19 32.27 -34.32 33.19
CA GLN A 19 31.09 -33.54 32.81
C GLN A 19 29.83 -34.35 33.13
N THR A 20 29.11 -33.91 34.15
CA THR A 20 27.75 -34.38 34.42
C THR A 20 26.80 -33.70 33.45
N LEU A 21 26.10 -34.49 32.64
CA LEU A 21 25.11 -34.02 31.67
C LEU A 21 24.04 -33.19 32.40
N GLY A 22 23.87 -31.92 32.01
CA GLY A 22 22.90 -30.99 32.62
C GLY A 22 23.41 -30.16 33.81
N ALA A 23 24.68 -30.23 34.19
CA ALA A 23 25.23 -29.35 35.22
C ALA A 23 25.41 -27.91 34.73
N GLU A 24 25.02 -26.94 35.56
CA GLU A 24 25.13 -25.50 35.28
C GLU A 24 26.60 -25.06 35.25
N GLN A 25 27.06 -24.57 34.08
CA GLN A 25 28.42 -24.07 33.90
C GLN A 25 28.46 -22.55 34.01
N THR A 26 29.51 -21.97 34.61
CA THR A 26 29.63 -20.52 34.77
C THR A 26 30.61 -19.92 33.76
N VAL A 27 30.23 -18.81 33.11
CA VAL A 27 31.03 -18.11 32.09
C VAL A 27 31.14 -16.63 32.46
N TYR A 28 32.35 -16.06 32.37
CA TYR A 28 32.62 -14.65 32.62
C TYR A 28 33.10 -13.96 31.35
N VAL A 29 32.53 -12.81 31.01
CA VAL A 29 32.91 -12.03 29.81
C VAL A 29 32.94 -10.54 30.17
N LEU A 30 33.90 -9.79 29.64
CA LEU A 30 33.93 -8.33 29.80
C LEU A 30 32.86 -7.67 28.90
N GLU A 31 32.29 -6.55 29.36
CA GLU A 31 31.36 -5.76 28.55
C GLU A 31 31.99 -5.36 27.20
N GLY A 32 31.23 -5.53 26.11
CA GLY A 32 31.70 -5.39 24.74
C GLY A 32 32.36 -6.65 24.14
N GLY A 33 32.64 -7.67 24.94
CA GLY A 33 33.22 -8.96 24.51
C GLY A 33 32.23 -9.88 23.79
N THR A 34 32.62 -11.14 23.52
CA THR A 34 31.68 -12.17 23.03
C THR A 34 31.63 -13.40 23.92
N ALA A 35 30.41 -13.89 24.18
CA ALA A 35 30.12 -15.12 24.89
C ALA A 35 29.85 -16.26 23.88
N VAL A 36 30.42 -17.44 24.14
CA VAL A 36 30.17 -18.66 23.34
C VAL A 36 29.69 -19.75 24.30
N LEU A 37 28.49 -20.27 24.05
CA LEU A 37 27.84 -21.31 24.86
C LEU A 37 27.54 -22.52 23.98
N GLU A 38 28.01 -23.70 24.34
CA GLU A 38 27.93 -24.90 23.49
C GLU A 38 26.89 -25.90 24.01
N LEU A 39 26.33 -26.74 23.13
CA LEU A 39 25.52 -27.87 23.58
C LEU A 39 26.42 -28.97 24.15
N GLN A 40 26.06 -29.54 25.30
CA GLN A 40 26.88 -30.57 25.97
C GLN A 40 26.83 -31.91 25.24
N THR A 41 25.81 -32.14 24.41
CA THR A 41 25.71 -33.25 23.48
C THR A 41 25.19 -32.75 22.13
N GLY A 42 25.72 -33.28 21.03
CA GLY A 42 25.20 -33.00 19.70
C GLY A 42 23.75 -33.48 19.58
N PRO A 43 22.83 -32.71 18.97
CA PRO A 43 21.45 -33.14 18.82
C PRO A 43 21.37 -34.39 17.94
N ASP A 44 20.48 -35.32 18.31
CA ASP A 44 19.99 -36.40 17.45
C ASP A 44 19.75 -35.89 16.02
N PRO A 45 20.28 -36.55 14.97
CA PRO A 45 20.06 -36.15 13.56
C PRO A 45 18.58 -36.02 13.15
N ASP A 46 17.64 -36.59 13.92
CA ASP A 46 16.20 -36.44 13.69
C ASP A 46 15.57 -35.17 14.34
N LEU A 47 16.38 -34.29 14.94
CA LEU A 47 15.87 -33.09 15.62
C LEU A 47 15.48 -31.96 14.67
N HIS A 48 14.20 -31.60 14.70
CA HIS A 48 13.63 -30.56 13.84
C HIS A 48 13.92 -29.11 14.29
N THR A 49 14.25 -28.85 15.56
CA THR A 49 14.41 -27.48 16.09
C THR A 49 15.26 -27.42 17.37
N VAL A 50 16.25 -26.51 17.39
CA VAL A 50 17.08 -26.19 18.56
C VAL A 50 16.84 -24.74 18.99
N ALA A 51 16.73 -24.46 20.28
CA ALA A 51 16.50 -23.11 20.78
C ALA A 51 17.31 -22.80 22.05
N TRP A 52 17.69 -21.53 22.20
CA TRP A 52 18.30 -20.97 23.40
C TRP A 52 17.36 -19.98 24.10
N HIS A 53 17.31 -20.07 25.42
CA HIS A 53 16.50 -19.22 26.29
C HIS A 53 17.36 -18.54 27.36
N VAL A 54 16.93 -17.37 27.81
CA VAL A 54 17.52 -16.64 28.93
C VAL A 54 16.52 -16.51 30.06
N ASN A 55 16.97 -16.82 31.27
CA ASN A 55 16.20 -16.83 32.52
C ASN A 55 14.88 -17.61 32.40
N GLY A 56 14.90 -18.72 31.65
CA GLY A 56 13.79 -19.66 31.50
C GLY A 56 12.51 -19.14 30.84
N THR A 57 12.51 -17.90 30.32
CA THR A 57 11.28 -17.25 29.81
C THR A 57 11.49 -16.49 28.52
N ARG A 58 12.69 -15.96 28.27
CA ARG A 58 12.97 -15.17 27.07
C ARG A 58 13.64 -16.03 26.02
N ARG A 59 12.94 -16.31 24.93
CA ARG A 59 13.54 -16.93 23.73
C ARG A 59 14.59 -15.98 23.16
N LEU A 60 15.83 -16.45 23.01
CA LEU A 60 16.95 -15.68 22.48
C LEU A 60 17.13 -15.97 20.98
N VAL A 61 17.33 -17.24 20.64
CA VAL A 61 17.49 -17.69 19.25
C VAL A 61 16.84 -19.06 19.04
N THR A 62 16.36 -19.32 17.83
CA THR A 62 15.87 -20.62 17.37
C THR A 62 16.52 -20.97 16.04
N TRP A 63 17.01 -22.20 15.93
CA TRP A 63 17.61 -22.75 14.71
C TRP A 63 16.77 -23.89 14.15
N LEU A 64 16.62 -23.86 12.83
CA LEU A 64 16.02 -24.93 12.03
C LEU A 64 17.07 -25.47 11.06
N PRO A 65 17.74 -26.58 11.40
CA PRO A 65 18.82 -27.15 10.58
C PRO A 65 18.32 -27.48 9.16
N MET A 66 17.14 -28.09 9.05
CA MET A 66 16.54 -28.48 7.77
C MET A 66 16.37 -27.32 6.78
N PHE A 67 16.16 -26.10 7.28
CA PHE A 67 15.86 -24.93 6.46
C PHE A 67 17.03 -23.94 6.40
N HIS A 68 18.18 -24.26 7.02
CA HIS A 68 19.29 -23.33 7.26
C HIS A 68 18.79 -21.96 7.76
N TYR A 69 17.83 -21.99 8.69
CA TYR A 69 17.11 -20.80 9.13
C TYR A 69 17.38 -20.52 10.60
N VAL A 70 17.61 -19.24 10.91
CA VAL A 70 17.86 -18.74 12.26
C VAL A 70 16.91 -17.59 12.56
N ASP A 71 16.22 -17.67 13.70
CA ASP A 71 15.36 -16.62 14.21
C ASP A 71 15.90 -16.08 15.53
N VAL A 72 16.25 -14.79 15.56
CA VAL A 72 16.84 -14.11 16.71
C VAL A 72 15.83 -13.10 17.25
N SER A 73 15.60 -13.12 18.57
CA SER A 73 14.75 -12.12 19.24
C SER A 73 15.29 -10.70 19.02
N GLU A 74 14.39 -9.73 18.82
CA GLU A 74 14.73 -8.32 18.50
C GLU A 74 15.79 -7.72 19.44
N GLN A 75 15.75 -8.03 20.73
CA GLN A 75 16.69 -7.51 21.74
C GLN A 75 18.15 -7.98 21.52
N TYR A 76 18.35 -9.05 20.74
CA TYR A 76 19.66 -9.63 20.40
C TYR A 76 19.96 -9.56 18.89
N ALA A 77 19.09 -8.91 18.10
CA ALA A 77 19.26 -8.77 16.66
C ALA A 77 20.58 -8.06 16.34
N GLY A 78 21.36 -8.63 15.41
CA GLY A 78 22.68 -8.12 15.02
C GLY A 78 23.82 -8.42 16.01
N ARG A 79 23.52 -9.02 17.18
CA ARG A 79 24.52 -9.44 18.18
C ARG A 79 24.75 -10.95 18.21
N VAL A 80 23.79 -11.74 17.75
CA VAL A 80 23.97 -13.19 17.58
C VAL A 80 24.68 -13.47 16.26
N GLU A 81 25.77 -14.22 16.32
CA GLU A 81 26.49 -14.68 15.14
C GLU A 81 26.15 -16.11 14.78
N VAL A 82 26.02 -16.34 13.49
CA VAL A 82 25.78 -17.66 12.91
C VAL A 82 26.77 -17.87 11.78
N ASP A 83 27.69 -18.80 11.98
CA ASP A 83 28.63 -19.32 10.98
C ASP A 83 28.34 -20.79 10.65
N ASN A 84 29.08 -21.37 9.70
CA ASN A 84 28.86 -22.75 9.28
C ASN A 84 29.14 -23.79 10.38
N GLU A 85 29.96 -23.45 11.39
CA GLU A 85 30.23 -24.33 12.53
C GLU A 85 29.07 -24.29 13.53
N THR A 86 28.56 -23.10 13.87
CA THR A 86 27.37 -22.93 14.73
C THR A 86 26.10 -23.56 14.12
N PHE A 87 25.99 -23.66 12.80
CA PHE A 87 24.91 -24.42 12.15
C PHE A 87 25.02 -25.93 12.38
N VAL A 88 26.22 -26.45 12.65
CA VAL A 88 26.51 -27.88 12.85
C VAL A 88 26.52 -28.24 14.33
N THR A 89 27.06 -27.36 15.18
CA THR A 89 27.21 -27.59 16.63
C THR A 89 26.06 -27.01 17.45
N PHE A 90 25.29 -26.09 16.88
CA PHE A 90 24.21 -25.35 17.55
C PHE A 90 24.69 -24.63 18.82
N SER A 91 25.92 -24.11 18.78
CA SER A 91 26.46 -23.27 19.85
C SER A 91 25.97 -21.83 19.72
N LEU A 92 25.57 -21.21 20.83
CA LEU A 92 25.17 -19.80 20.87
C LEU A 92 26.41 -18.90 20.98
N ARG A 93 26.60 -18.03 19.97
CA ARG A 93 27.63 -17.00 19.96
C ARG A 93 27.00 -15.60 20.03
N LEU A 94 27.19 -14.91 21.15
CA LEU A 94 26.64 -13.57 21.42
C LEU A 94 27.77 -12.53 21.51
N ARG A 95 27.80 -11.56 20.58
CA ARG A 95 28.76 -10.45 20.52
C ARG A 95 28.28 -9.19 21.22
N ALA A 96 29.25 -8.32 21.55
CA ALA A 96 29.01 -7.04 22.21
C ALA A 96 28.10 -7.22 23.43
N VAL A 97 28.49 -8.13 24.31
CA VAL A 97 27.72 -8.43 25.52
C VAL A 97 27.64 -7.20 26.40
N GLN A 98 26.46 -6.92 26.91
CA GLN A 98 26.12 -5.77 27.76
C GLN A 98 25.93 -6.26 29.19
N ARG A 99 26.09 -5.36 30.17
CA ARG A 99 25.87 -5.71 31.58
C ARG A 99 24.55 -6.43 31.85
N ASN A 100 23.47 -6.05 31.15
CA ASN A 100 22.14 -6.62 31.29
C ASN A 100 21.95 -8.01 30.65
N ASP A 101 22.92 -8.50 29.87
CA ASP A 101 22.88 -9.84 29.28
C ASP A 101 23.30 -10.93 30.29
N SER A 102 23.74 -10.53 31.49
CA SER A 102 24.04 -11.47 32.58
C SER A 102 22.77 -12.25 32.97
N GLY A 103 22.86 -13.57 33.08
CA GLY A 103 21.70 -14.41 33.33
C GLY A 103 21.96 -15.90 33.17
N VAL A 104 20.91 -16.70 33.33
CA VAL A 104 20.95 -18.16 33.12
C VAL A 104 20.49 -18.46 31.70
N TYR A 105 21.34 -19.10 30.91
CA TYR A 105 21.10 -19.49 29.53
C TYR A 105 20.84 -20.99 29.48
N THR A 106 19.74 -21.40 28.86
CA THR A 106 19.43 -22.83 28.60
C THR A 106 19.34 -23.09 27.11
N GLY A 107 19.99 -24.16 26.66
CA GLY A 107 19.96 -24.63 25.29
C GLY A 107 19.32 -26.01 25.23
N GLY A 108 18.39 -26.21 24.31
CA GLY A 108 17.65 -27.46 24.21
C GLY A 108 16.84 -27.57 22.93
N THR A 109 16.02 -28.60 22.87
CA THR A 109 15.16 -28.90 21.72
C THR A 109 13.74 -28.42 21.98
N TYR A 110 12.91 -28.38 20.94
CA TYR A 110 11.48 -28.08 21.14
C TYR A 110 10.78 -29.05 22.11
N ARG A 111 11.18 -30.33 22.13
CA ARG A 111 10.60 -31.34 23.04
C ARG A 111 11.16 -31.26 24.44
N ASP A 112 12.39 -30.78 24.57
CA ASP A 112 13.10 -30.73 25.84
C ASP A 112 14.02 -29.49 25.90
N PRO A 113 13.49 -28.32 26.30
CA PRO A 113 14.15 -27.03 26.13
C PRO A 113 15.31 -26.76 27.09
N ASP A 114 15.45 -27.53 28.16
CA ASP A 114 16.35 -27.21 29.28
C ASP A 114 17.38 -28.31 29.61
N THR A 115 17.51 -29.36 28.79
CA THR A 115 18.32 -30.55 29.13
C THR A 115 19.63 -30.70 28.40
N LEU A 116 19.86 -29.96 27.30
CA LEU A 116 21.08 -30.13 26.49
C LEU A 116 22.23 -29.20 26.89
N ALA A 117 21.92 -28.04 27.47
CA ALA A 117 22.92 -27.10 27.97
C ALA A 117 22.32 -26.13 28.99
N ARG A 118 23.10 -25.82 30.03
CA ARG A 118 22.76 -24.78 31.01
C ARG A 118 24.00 -24.01 31.45
N TYR A 119 23.95 -22.70 31.29
CA TYR A 119 25.04 -21.78 31.59
C TYR A 119 24.58 -20.61 32.45
N ARG A 120 25.44 -20.11 33.34
CA ARG A 120 25.28 -18.82 34.02
C ARG A 120 26.33 -17.85 33.50
N LEU A 121 25.88 -16.83 32.78
CA LEU A 121 26.74 -15.79 32.21
C LEU A 121 26.83 -14.58 33.15
N PHE A 122 28.05 -14.15 33.44
CA PHE A 122 28.36 -12.90 34.15
C PHE A 122 29.11 -11.94 33.23
N VAL A 123 28.53 -10.76 32.99
CA VAL A 123 29.18 -9.68 32.25
C VAL A 123 29.81 -8.68 33.22
N LEU A 124 31.13 -8.52 33.14
CA LEU A 124 31.94 -7.69 34.04
C LEU A 124 32.23 -6.33 33.39
N VAL A 125 32.13 -5.25 34.18
CA VAL A 125 32.48 -3.87 33.76
C VAL A 125 33.75 -3.45 34.47
N GLU A 126 34.72 -2.90 33.75
CA GLU A 126 35.98 -2.40 34.30
C GLU A 126 35.73 -1.01 34.93
N GLU A 127 35.68 -0.92 36.26
CA GLU A 127 35.44 0.36 36.95
C GLU A 127 36.73 1.16 37.12
N THR A 128 36.70 2.44 36.75
CA THR A 128 37.69 3.46 37.15
C THR A 128 37.01 4.53 38.02
N PHE A 129 37.46 4.65 39.28
CA PHE A 129 37.06 5.65 40.29
C PHE A 129 37.68 7.05 39.95
N THR A 130 37.19 8.27 40.30
CA THR A 130 36.34 8.83 41.39
C THR A 130 35.85 10.27 41.07
N ASP A 131 34.68 10.64 41.62
CA ASP A 131 34.09 11.95 42.01
C ASP A 131 33.87 13.14 41.05
N SER A 132 32.58 13.41 40.72
CA SER A 132 32.06 14.73 40.32
C SER A 132 30.58 14.89 40.74
N ALA A 133 30.14 16.10 41.10
CA ALA A 133 28.76 16.40 41.52
C ALA A 133 27.95 17.05 40.38
N PHE A 134 26.68 16.64 40.26
CA PHE A 134 25.75 17.01 39.19
C PHE A 134 24.44 17.54 39.79
N THR A 135 23.99 18.71 39.34
CA THR A 135 22.72 19.30 39.77
C THR A 135 21.92 19.86 38.59
N LEU A 136 20.60 19.67 38.64
CA LEU A 136 19.64 20.05 37.61
C LEU A 136 18.56 20.95 38.23
N SER A 137 18.30 22.12 37.65
CA SER A 137 17.24 23.04 38.09
C SER A 137 16.49 23.69 36.93
N ILE A 138 15.29 24.22 37.21
CA ILE A 138 14.39 24.83 36.24
C ILE A 138 14.05 26.23 36.71
N GLU A 139 14.35 27.24 35.88
CA GLU A 139 14.00 28.63 36.18
C GLU A 139 13.54 29.33 34.89
N SER A 140 12.38 30.00 34.94
CA SER A 140 11.81 30.78 33.82
C SER A 140 11.73 30.04 32.48
N GLY A 141 11.41 28.74 32.50
CA GLY A 141 11.19 27.94 31.29
C GLY A 141 12.45 27.46 30.57
N VAL A 142 13.63 27.61 31.19
CA VAL A 142 14.90 27.08 30.68
C VAL A 142 15.45 26.06 31.68
N VAL A 143 15.87 24.89 31.17
CA VAL A 143 16.57 23.88 31.98
C VAL A 143 18.04 24.24 32.04
N ILE A 144 18.57 24.47 33.24
CA ILE A 144 19.96 24.84 33.45
C ILE A 144 20.70 23.62 33.98
N CYS A 145 21.78 23.24 33.29
CA CYS A 145 22.66 22.14 33.69
C CYS A 145 23.99 22.74 34.11
N ASN A 146 24.37 22.54 35.38
CA ASN A 146 25.63 23.07 35.92
C ASN A 146 26.59 21.92 36.22
N HIS A 147 27.82 22.04 35.71
CA HIS A 147 28.93 21.16 36.01
C HIS A 147 30.16 21.99 36.40
N SER A 148 30.62 21.84 37.64
CA SER A 148 31.65 22.71 38.22
C SER A 148 32.70 21.93 39.01
N ASN A 149 33.94 22.41 38.99
CA ASN A 149 35.02 22.02 39.91
C ASN A 149 35.70 23.27 40.51
N PRO A 150 36.62 23.14 41.50
CA PRO A 150 37.18 24.28 42.23
C PRO A 150 38.01 25.29 41.42
N VAL A 151 38.29 25.07 40.13
CA VAL A 151 39.24 25.89 39.35
C VAL A 151 38.68 26.35 37.98
N SER A 152 37.61 25.74 37.45
CA SER A 152 37.09 26.11 36.12
C SER A 152 35.57 25.86 35.99
N TRP A 153 34.87 26.75 35.29
CA TRP A 153 33.43 26.65 34.97
C TRP A 153 33.17 26.89 33.47
N ARG A 154 32.11 26.24 32.93
CA ARG A 154 31.57 26.47 31.58
C ARG A 154 30.05 26.24 31.59
N ASP A 155 29.33 27.16 30.96
CA ASP A 155 27.87 27.09 30.82
C ASP A 155 27.47 26.81 29.37
N THR A 156 26.36 26.08 29.18
CA THR A 156 25.65 26.02 27.90
C THR A 156 24.16 26.14 28.15
N THR A 157 23.47 26.90 27.29
CA THR A 157 22.02 27.10 27.33
C THR A 157 21.41 26.62 26.01
N VAL A 158 20.23 26.00 26.09
CA VAL A 158 19.44 25.59 24.92
C VAL A 158 18.05 26.21 25.04
N GLN A 159 17.65 27.02 24.07
CA GLN A 159 16.26 27.45 23.90
C GLN A 159 15.46 26.38 23.16
N MET A 160 14.24 26.10 23.63
CA MET A 160 13.33 25.20 22.93
C MET A 160 12.61 25.93 21.79
N ASP A 161 13.02 25.65 20.56
CA ASP A 161 12.22 25.96 19.37
C ASP A 161 11.12 24.90 19.19
N GLN A 162 9.88 25.36 19.09
CA GLN A 162 8.73 24.53 18.76
C GLN A 162 8.73 24.28 17.24
N LYS A 163 9.17 23.09 16.79
CA LYS A 163 8.95 22.63 15.41
C LYS A 163 8.34 21.24 15.35
N CYS A 164 7.23 21.19 14.64
CA CYS A 164 6.41 20.03 14.33
C CYS A 164 7.17 18.99 13.49
N TRP A 165 6.93 17.73 13.80
CA TRP A 165 7.36 16.58 13.02
C TRP A 165 6.44 16.42 11.79
N THR A 166 6.99 16.51 10.58
CA THR A 166 6.34 16.02 9.35
C THR A 166 6.98 14.70 8.95
N GLY A 167 6.23 13.62 9.12
CA GLY A 167 6.65 12.26 8.76
C GLY A 167 5.43 11.38 8.59
N ALA A 168 4.52 11.79 7.70
CA ALA A 168 3.38 10.98 7.30
C ALA A 168 3.84 9.93 6.29
N THR A 169 3.99 8.69 6.74
CA THR A 169 3.79 7.53 5.87
C THR A 169 2.31 7.48 5.52
N SER A 170 2.01 7.49 4.23
CA SER A 170 0.66 7.45 3.66
C SER A 170 -0.11 6.21 4.15
N PRO A 171 -1.36 6.33 4.64
CA PRO A 171 -2.24 5.19 4.78
C PRO A 171 -2.80 4.79 3.41
N PRO A 172 -2.84 3.49 3.04
CA PRO A 172 -3.72 3.02 1.99
C PRO A 172 -4.98 2.41 2.64
N ALA A 173 -6.04 3.21 2.80
CA ALA A 173 -7.46 2.81 2.77
C ALA A 173 -8.36 3.94 3.32
N ASP A 174 -9.58 4.02 2.81
CA ASP A 174 -10.65 4.93 3.25
C ASP A 174 -11.14 4.56 4.67
N VAL A 175 -10.38 4.98 5.68
CA VAL A 175 -10.69 4.78 7.11
C VAL A 175 -11.70 5.83 7.57
N CYS A 176 -12.77 5.39 8.23
CA CYS A 176 -13.68 6.28 8.94
C CYS A 176 -13.67 6.02 10.45
N LEU A 177 -13.83 7.09 11.22
CA LEU A 177 -14.08 7.05 12.66
C LEU A 177 -15.58 7.25 12.92
N PHE A 178 -16.23 6.30 13.61
CA PHE A 178 -17.62 6.46 14.06
C PHE A 178 -17.81 6.17 15.54
N LEU A 179 -18.73 6.93 16.13
CA LEU A 179 -19.35 6.71 17.43
C LEU A 179 -20.68 5.99 17.19
N LEU A 180 -20.77 4.69 17.48
CA LEU A 180 -22.08 4.03 17.55
C LEU A 180 -22.73 4.38 18.88
N ILE A 181 -23.74 5.25 18.85
CA ILE A 181 -24.61 5.50 20.02
C ILE A 181 -25.75 4.47 19.94
N PRO A 182 -25.84 3.48 20.83
CA PRO A 182 -27.01 2.60 20.86
C PRO A 182 -28.23 3.42 21.27
N VAL A 183 -29.14 3.67 20.33
CA VAL A 183 -30.44 4.27 20.61
C VAL A 183 -31.32 3.18 21.22
N SER A 184 -31.17 2.91 22.52
CA SER A 184 -32.19 2.19 23.26
C SER A 184 -33.32 3.16 23.57
N LEU A 185 -34.45 2.94 22.90
CA LEU A 185 -35.73 3.61 23.08
C LEU A 185 -36.00 3.91 24.57
N LYS A 186 -36.12 5.20 24.90
CA LYS A 186 -36.62 5.77 26.18
C LYS A 186 -36.66 4.79 27.37
N ALA A 187 -35.52 4.57 28.01
CA ALA A 187 -35.48 4.21 29.42
C ALA A 187 -34.36 5.02 30.07
N LEU A 188 -34.78 6.07 30.77
CA LEU A 188 -33.96 6.86 31.65
C LEU A 188 -33.40 5.92 32.74
N LEU A 189 -32.13 5.54 32.66
CA LEU A 189 -31.29 5.15 33.80
C LEU A 189 -29.85 4.96 33.33
N LEU A 190 -28.96 5.68 34.00
CA LEU A 190 -27.50 5.67 33.87
C LEU A 190 -26.94 4.26 33.66
N THR A 191 -26.70 3.89 32.41
CA THR A 191 -25.59 3.00 32.08
C THR A 191 -24.66 3.83 31.23
N ALA A 192 -23.42 4.01 31.71
CA ALA A 192 -22.36 4.52 30.87
C ALA A 192 -22.26 3.56 29.68
N ALA A 193 -22.86 3.93 28.55
CA ALA A 193 -22.69 3.22 27.30
C ALA A 193 -21.17 3.19 27.08
N LEU A 194 -20.58 2.00 27.09
CA LEU A 194 -19.18 1.82 26.71
C LEU A 194 -19.06 2.31 25.27
N ILE A 195 -18.57 3.53 25.11
CA ILE A 195 -18.26 4.12 23.81
C ILE A 195 -17.03 3.38 23.28
N THR A 196 -17.24 2.37 22.44
CA THR A 196 -16.14 1.75 21.69
C THR A 196 -15.89 2.60 20.46
N MET A 197 -14.83 3.43 20.49
CA MET A 197 -14.29 4.06 19.29
C MET A 197 -13.70 2.96 18.41
N GLY A 198 -14.46 2.51 17.40
CA GLY A 198 -13.99 1.55 16.41
C GLY A 198 -13.37 2.25 15.20
N VAL A 199 -12.25 1.72 14.71
CA VAL A 199 -11.69 2.10 13.40
C VAL A 199 -12.38 1.22 12.35
N TYR A 200 -13.15 1.84 11.45
CA TYR A 200 -13.92 1.15 10.42
C TYR A 200 -13.36 1.49 9.04
N ILE A 201 -13.47 0.55 8.10
CA ILE A 201 -13.23 0.83 6.68
C ILE A 201 -14.59 1.06 6.04
N CYS A 202 -14.76 2.20 5.38
CA CYS A 202 -16.01 2.52 4.68
C CYS A 202 -15.84 2.34 3.17
N ALA A 203 -16.86 1.81 2.52
CA ALA A 203 -16.90 1.74 1.06
C ALA A 203 -18.30 1.95 0.51
N SER A 204 -18.41 2.19 -0.79
CA SER A 204 -19.69 2.37 -1.48
C SER A 204 -20.14 1.10 -2.22
N VAL A 205 -21.45 0.87 -2.29
CA VAL A 205 -22.04 -0.17 -3.16
C VAL A 205 -21.53 -0.02 -4.60
N GLY A 206 -21.15 -1.12 -5.23
CA GLY A 206 -20.56 -1.19 -6.58
C GLY A 206 -19.06 -0.92 -6.63
N GLY A 207 -18.49 -0.33 -5.56
CA GLY A 207 -17.07 -0.01 -5.45
C GLY A 207 -16.18 -1.20 -5.12
N SER A 208 -14.94 -0.91 -4.78
CA SER A 208 -13.93 -1.88 -4.35
C SER A 208 -13.19 -1.41 -3.12
N VAL A 209 -12.79 -2.33 -2.26
CA VAL A 209 -12.00 -2.05 -1.06
C VAL A 209 -10.85 -3.05 -0.95
N THR A 210 -9.71 -2.59 -0.47
CA THR A 210 -8.57 -3.46 -0.14
C THR A 210 -8.37 -3.46 1.37
N LEU A 211 -8.55 -4.64 1.97
CA LEU A 211 -8.30 -4.92 3.37
C LEU A 211 -6.83 -5.30 3.49
N ALA A 212 -6.02 -4.30 3.82
CA ALA A 212 -4.58 -4.47 3.98
C ALA A 212 -4.24 -5.22 5.27
N THR A 213 -3.12 -5.93 5.23
CA THR A 213 -2.52 -6.48 6.45
C THR A 213 -1.79 -5.37 7.21
N PRO A 214 -1.74 -5.43 8.56
CA PRO A 214 -1.10 -4.36 9.34
C PRO A 214 0.41 -4.25 9.12
N HIS A 215 1.05 -5.32 8.61
CA HIS A 215 2.49 -5.39 8.37
C HIS A 215 2.79 -6.20 7.11
N THR A 216 3.85 -5.82 6.39
CA THR A 216 4.39 -6.59 5.27
C THR A 216 4.83 -7.97 5.75
N LEU A 217 4.31 -9.04 5.13
CA LEU A 217 4.62 -10.44 5.47
C LEU A 217 6.02 -10.89 4.99
N GLN A 218 6.95 -9.95 4.75
CA GLN A 218 8.31 -10.23 4.24
C GLN A 218 9.11 -11.22 5.10
N TRP A 219 8.73 -11.41 6.37
CA TRP A 219 9.36 -12.35 7.30
C TRP A 219 8.73 -13.74 7.34
N TYR A 220 7.53 -13.94 6.77
CA TYR A 220 6.81 -15.22 6.78
C TYR A 220 7.10 -16.11 5.57
N GLU A 221 7.77 -15.62 4.52
CA GLU A 221 7.79 -16.27 3.20
C GLU A 221 8.31 -17.73 3.21
N LYS A 222 9.24 -18.06 4.13
CA LYS A 222 9.82 -19.42 4.28
C LYS A 222 9.07 -20.34 5.26
N VAL A 223 8.16 -19.80 6.07
CA VAL A 223 7.52 -20.50 7.20
C VAL A 223 6.00 -20.42 7.18
N LEU A 224 5.45 -19.62 6.26
CA LEU A 224 4.05 -19.52 5.95
C LEU A 224 3.57 -20.84 5.38
N LEU A 225 2.51 -21.40 5.96
CA LEU A 225 1.87 -22.61 5.45
C LEU A 225 0.57 -22.25 4.71
N ARG A 226 -0.24 -21.38 5.31
CA ARG A 226 -1.58 -21.06 4.82
C ARG A 226 -2.02 -19.67 5.26
N MET A 227 -2.74 -18.97 4.40
CA MET A 227 -3.55 -17.82 4.78
C MET A 227 -5.01 -18.09 4.48
N SER A 228 -5.91 -17.58 5.30
CA SER A 228 -7.34 -17.60 5.00
C SER A 228 -8.01 -16.30 5.41
N TRP A 229 -8.94 -15.85 4.58
CA TRP A 229 -9.84 -14.76 4.92
C TRP A 229 -11.24 -15.32 5.18
N ASP A 230 -11.84 -14.91 6.30
CA ASP A 230 -13.18 -15.31 6.69
C ASP A 230 -14.08 -14.07 6.87
N PHE A 231 -15.34 -14.17 6.42
CA PHE A 231 -16.39 -13.20 6.67
C PHE A 231 -17.22 -13.61 7.89
N ASN A 232 -17.44 -12.66 8.80
CA ASN A 232 -18.13 -12.82 10.08
C ASN A 232 -17.68 -14.09 10.84
N ARG A 233 -16.38 -14.40 10.76
CA ARG A 233 -15.72 -15.55 11.40
C ARG A 233 -16.28 -16.95 11.04
N THR A 234 -17.20 -17.04 10.08
CA THR A 234 -17.98 -18.26 9.80
C THR A 234 -17.90 -18.67 8.34
N GLN A 235 -17.86 -17.72 7.42
CA GLN A 235 -17.83 -17.99 5.99
C GLN A 235 -16.41 -17.81 5.44
N ASN A 236 -15.82 -18.86 4.90
CA ASN A 236 -14.53 -18.71 4.23
C ASN A 236 -14.70 -17.94 2.92
N ILE A 237 -13.87 -16.91 2.72
CA ILE A 237 -13.81 -16.12 1.49
C ILE A 237 -12.78 -16.74 0.55
N LEU A 238 -11.57 -16.95 1.05
CA LEU A 238 -10.48 -17.59 0.34
C LEU A 238 -9.52 -18.31 1.27
N THR A 239 -8.79 -19.26 0.70
CA THR A 239 -7.66 -19.93 1.32
C THR A 239 -6.48 -19.95 0.35
N TYR A 240 -5.33 -19.46 0.80
CA TYR A 240 -4.04 -19.55 0.11
C TYR A 240 -3.17 -20.60 0.80
N GLN A 241 -2.56 -21.48 0.02
CA GLN A 241 -1.60 -22.47 0.50
C GLN A 241 -0.22 -22.20 -0.09
N ASN A 242 0.79 -22.13 0.78
CA ASN A 242 2.17 -21.93 0.41
C ASN A 242 2.91 -23.28 0.35
N THR A 243 2.68 -24.01 -0.74
CA THR A 243 3.35 -25.28 -1.05
C THR A 243 4.23 -25.11 -2.29
N GLU A 244 4.93 -26.18 -2.73
CA GLU A 244 5.70 -26.16 -3.99
C GLU A 244 4.88 -25.72 -5.22
N SER A 245 3.56 -25.89 -5.16
CA SER A 245 2.60 -25.33 -6.11
C SER A 245 1.62 -24.42 -5.37
N ALA A 246 2.08 -23.22 -5.03
CA ALA A 246 1.27 -22.22 -4.35
C ALA A 246 -0.08 -22.06 -5.05
N SER A 247 -1.17 -22.11 -4.27
CA SER A 247 -2.52 -22.07 -4.82
C SER A 247 -3.45 -21.22 -3.97
N THR A 248 -4.34 -20.51 -4.63
CA THR A 248 -5.41 -19.72 -3.99
C THR A 248 -6.74 -20.32 -4.40
N GLN A 249 -7.53 -20.73 -3.41
CA GLN A 249 -8.90 -21.20 -3.60
C GLN A 249 -9.86 -20.14 -3.09
N VAL A 250 -10.73 -19.66 -3.97
CA VAL A 250 -11.78 -18.68 -3.63
C VAL A 250 -13.09 -19.43 -3.52
N SER A 251 -13.85 -19.16 -2.46
CA SER A 251 -15.18 -19.75 -2.28
C SER A 251 -16.13 -19.29 -3.40
N HIS A 252 -16.99 -20.19 -3.87
CA HIS A 252 -17.94 -19.92 -4.96
C HIS A 252 -18.80 -18.66 -4.76
N ALA A 253 -19.18 -18.33 -3.51
CA ALA A 253 -19.96 -17.13 -3.20
C ALA A 253 -19.22 -15.80 -3.52
N TYR A 254 -17.90 -15.85 -3.64
CA TYR A 254 -17.01 -14.72 -3.84
C TYR A 254 -16.24 -14.77 -5.16
N GLU A 255 -16.51 -15.77 -6.00
CA GLU A 255 -15.85 -15.96 -7.29
C GLU A 255 -16.05 -14.74 -8.22
N GLY A 256 -14.98 -14.32 -8.89
CA GLY A 256 -14.98 -13.13 -9.75
C GLY A 256 -15.08 -11.77 -9.04
N ARG A 257 -15.15 -11.75 -7.70
CA ARG A 257 -15.22 -10.51 -6.89
C ARG A 257 -14.02 -10.29 -5.98
N VAL A 258 -13.15 -11.29 -5.85
CA VAL A 258 -12.03 -11.31 -4.92
C VAL A 258 -10.69 -11.23 -5.66
N GLY A 259 -9.85 -10.29 -5.26
CA GLY A 259 -8.43 -10.25 -5.56
C GLY A 259 -7.63 -10.53 -4.30
N PHE A 260 -6.55 -11.31 -4.42
CA PHE A 260 -5.69 -11.66 -3.29
C PHE A 260 -4.23 -11.39 -3.64
N ASP A 261 -3.53 -10.70 -2.75
CA ASP A 261 -2.08 -10.51 -2.85
C ASP A 261 -1.40 -11.47 -1.86
N ALA A 262 -0.74 -12.50 -2.38
CA ALA A 262 -0.06 -13.50 -1.56
C ALA A 262 1.19 -12.97 -0.83
N ILE A 263 1.77 -11.86 -1.31
CA ILE A 263 2.96 -11.24 -0.72
C ILE A 263 2.56 -10.41 0.49
N SER A 264 1.52 -9.58 0.35
CA SER A 264 1.05 -8.76 1.47
C SER A 264 0.04 -9.48 2.35
N GLY A 265 -0.65 -10.50 1.85
CA GLY A 265 -1.80 -11.14 2.50
C GLY A 265 -3.11 -10.35 2.38
N SER A 266 -3.11 -9.26 1.60
CA SER A 266 -4.24 -8.34 1.52
C SER A 266 -5.39 -8.90 0.67
N LEU A 267 -6.62 -8.66 1.11
CA LEU A 267 -7.84 -9.03 0.41
C LEU A 267 -8.44 -7.82 -0.31
N THR A 268 -8.65 -7.90 -1.61
CA THR A 268 -9.43 -6.91 -2.36
C THR A 268 -10.80 -7.49 -2.68
N LEU A 269 -11.85 -6.81 -2.23
CA LEU A 269 -13.23 -7.15 -2.56
C LEU A 269 -13.81 -6.10 -3.52
N THR A 270 -14.40 -6.56 -4.62
CA THR A 270 -14.95 -5.73 -5.69
C THR A 270 -16.45 -5.95 -5.86
N GLN A 271 -17.11 -5.01 -6.55
CA GLN A 271 -18.56 -5.04 -6.74
C GLN A 271 -19.31 -5.11 -5.41
N LEU A 272 -18.93 -4.26 -4.45
CA LEU A 272 -19.44 -4.31 -3.08
C LEU A 272 -20.96 -4.18 -3.01
N ARG A 273 -21.57 -4.90 -2.07
CA ARG A 273 -23.00 -4.95 -1.79
C ARG A 273 -23.23 -4.57 -0.34
N LYS A 274 -24.44 -4.11 -0.02
CA LYS A 274 -24.80 -3.72 1.35
C LYS A 274 -24.60 -4.84 2.37
N ASN A 275 -24.87 -6.08 1.96
CA ASN A 275 -24.70 -7.28 2.78
C ASN A 275 -23.24 -7.75 2.93
N ASP A 276 -22.28 -7.14 2.23
CA ASP A 276 -20.85 -7.38 2.47
C ASP A 276 -20.34 -6.62 3.71
N THR A 277 -21.21 -5.82 4.36
CA THR A 277 -20.94 -5.18 5.65
C THR A 277 -20.75 -6.24 6.73
N GLY A 278 -19.62 -6.20 7.42
CA GLY A 278 -19.31 -7.15 8.48
C GLY A 278 -17.84 -7.19 8.87
N ILE A 279 -17.49 -8.20 9.65
CA ILE A 279 -16.14 -8.41 10.18
C ILE A 279 -15.39 -9.35 9.24
N TYR A 280 -14.26 -8.89 8.73
CA TYR A 280 -13.36 -9.68 7.91
C TYR A 280 -12.15 -10.07 8.74
N THR A 281 -11.84 -11.35 8.74
CA THR A 281 -10.79 -11.93 9.55
C THR A 281 -9.72 -12.54 8.67
N LEU A 282 -8.47 -12.08 8.79
CA LEU A 282 -7.31 -12.76 8.25
C LEU A 282 -6.74 -13.72 9.29
N LYS A 283 -6.51 -14.96 8.89
CA LYS A 283 -5.80 -15.98 9.67
C LYS A 283 -4.54 -16.38 8.91
N ILE A 284 -3.39 -16.32 9.57
CA ILE A 284 -2.10 -16.73 9.04
C ILE A 284 -1.61 -17.92 9.85
N TYR A 285 -1.39 -19.03 9.16
CA TYR A 285 -0.82 -20.24 9.73
C TYR A 285 0.66 -20.31 9.38
N SER A 286 1.48 -20.38 10.41
CA SER A 286 2.93 -20.41 10.32
C SER A 286 3.47 -21.62 11.08
N LEU A 287 4.66 -22.08 10.68
CA LEU A 287 5.44 -23.06 11.45
C LEU A 287 5.85 -22.53 12.84
N PHE A 288 5.67 -21.24 13.12
CA PHE A 288 5.97 -20.61 14.40
C PHE A 288 4.76 -19.90 15.03
N GLY A 289 4.51 -20.19 16.32
CA GLY A 289 3.53 -19.53 17.19
C GLY A 289 3.09 -20.48 18.29
N SER A 290 2.81 -20.00 19.50
CA SER A 290 2.35 -20.81 20.64
C SER A 290 1.05 -21.61 20.36
N ARG A 291 0.37 -21.32 19.23
CA ARG A 291 -0.77 -22.07 18.66
C ARG A 291 -0.70 -22.28 17.13
N GLY A 292 0.40 -21.94 16.46
CA GLY A 292 0.56 -22.08 15.00
C GLY A 292 -0.37 -21.20 14.12
N MET A 293 -1.02 -20.18 14.68
CA MET A 293 -1.95 -19.30 13.95
C MET A 293 -2.01 -17.88 14.55
N THR A 294 -1.97 -16.86 13.70
CA THR A 294 -2.17 -15.43 14.05
C THR A 294 -3.41 -14.88 13.34
N GLU A 295 -4.21 -14.08 14.03
CA GLU A 295 -5.49 -13.57 13.55
C GLU A 295 -5.54 -12.04 13.61
N TRP A 296 -6.07 -11.42 12.54
CA TRP A 296 -6.39 -9.99 12.49
C TRP A 296 -7.82 -9.78 12.01
N THR A 297 -8.53 -8.83 12.61
CA THR A 297 -9.90 -8.49 12.23
C THR A 297 -10.01 -7.05 11.78
N THR A 298 -10.75 -6.82 10.70
CA THR A 298 -11.14 -5.49 10.23
C THR A 298 -12.65 -5.46 9.98
N THR A 299 -13.29 -4.32 10.25
CA THR A 299 -14.73 -4.17 10.03
C THR A 299 -14.98 -3.29 8.81
N LEU A 300 -15.71 -3.83 7.83
CA LEU A 300 -16.12 -3.12 6.62
C LEU A 300 -17.57 -2.66 6.76
N LEU A 301 -17.82 -1.38 6.49
CA LEU A 301 -19.15 -0.79 6.39
C LEU A 301 -19.42 -0.37 4.94
N VAL A 302 -20.43 -0.94 4.30
CA VAL A 302 -20.80 -0.62 2.92
C VAL A 302 -22.04 0.27 2.89
N PHE A 303 -21.91 1.47 2.35
CA PHE A 303 -22.99 2.45 2.23
C PHE A 303 -23.43 2.63 0.77
N GLU A 304 -24.67 3.07 0.59
CA GLU A 304 -25.14 3.51 -0.72
C GLU A 304 -24.53 4.89 -1.05
N SER A 305 -24.25 5.14 -2.32
CA SER A 305 -23.76 6.46 -2.74
C SER A 305 -24.85 7.51 -2.49
N VAL A 306 -24.44 8.67 -1.98
CA VAL A 306 -25.33 9.81 -1.79
C VAL A 306 -25.82 10.36 -3.13
N ALA A 307 -27.12 10.59 -3.24
CA ALA A 307 -27.70 11.31 -4.38
C ALA A 307 -27.27 12.77 -4.36
N THR A 308 -27.17 13.39 -5.54
CA THR A 308 -26.91 14.82 -5.67
C THR A 308 -28.05 15.60 -4.98
N PRO A 309 -27.75 16.47 -4.00
CA PRO A 309 -28.77 17.26 -3.33
C PRO A 309 -29.34 18.31 -4.29
N SER A 310 -30.61 18.63 -4.11
CA SER A 310 -31.29 19.71 -4.81
C SER A 310 -31.39 20.93 -3.90
N ILE A 311 -31.26 22.13 -4.48
CA ILE A 311 -31.47 23.39 -3.78
C ILE A 311 -32.59 24.15 -4.47
N VAL A 312 -33.59 24.57 -3.70
CA VAL A 312 -34.71 25.40 -4.17
C VAL A 312 -34.82 26.65 -3.30
N VAL A 313 -35.12 27.78 -3.93
CA VAL A 313 -35.41 29.04 -3.22
C VAL A 313 -36.84 28.97 -2.71
N ALA A 314 -37.01 28.93 -1.39
CA ALA A 314 -38.32 28.83 -0.74
C ALA A 314 -38.99 30.21 -0.57
N SER A 315 -38.20 31.25 -0.32
CA SER A 315 -38.67 32.64 -0.33
C SER A 315 -37.50 33.61 -0.57
N SER A 316 -37.77 34.67 -1.32
CA SER A 316 -36.87 35.81 -1.49
C SER A 316 -37.45 37.03 -0.78
N PRO A 317 -36.61 37.95 -0.29
CA PRO A 317 -37.10 39.18 0.31
C PRO A 317 -37.74 40.09 -0.75
N PRO A 318 -38.68 40.98 -0.36
CA PRO A 318 -39.24 41.99 -1.25
C PRO A 318 -38.14 42.89 -1.85
N SER A 319 -38.40 43.46 -3.03
CA SER A 319 -37.45 44.32 -3.76
C SER A 319 -36.99 45.56 -2.99
N ASP A 320 -37.72 45.99 -1.96
CA ASP A 320 -37.43 47.15 -1.11
C ASP A 320 -36.90 46.79 0.30
N ALA A 321 -36.42 45.55 0.50
CA ALA A 321 -35.95 45.09 1.80
C ALA A 321 -34.47 45.42 2.06
N ASP A 322 -34.15 45.94 3.24
CA ASP A 322 -32.79 46.28 3.71
C ASP A 322 -31.84 45.07 3.84
N SER A 323 -32.33 43.83 3.69
CA SER A 323 -31.51 42.62 3.82
C SER A 323 -31.72 41.66 2.64
N CYS A 324 -30.62 41.30 1.96
CA CYS A 324 -30.57 40.34 0.85
C CYS A 324 -30.58 38.87 1.31
N ALA A 325 -31.34 38.55 2.37
CA ALA A 325 -31.39 37.21 2.93
C ALA A 325 -32.45 36.36 2.22
N VAL A 326 -32.03 35.25 1.62
CA VAL A 326 -32.88 34.31 0.86
C VAL A 326 -33.09 33.05 1.67
N THR A 327 -34.32 32.55 1.76
CA THR A 327 -34.59 31.24 2.36
C THR A 327 -34.42 30.17 1.31
N VAL A 328 -33.46 29.28 1.52
CA VAL A 328 -33.23 28.11 0.66
C VAL A 328 -33.69 26.85 1.37
N LYS A 329 -34.26 25.93 0.61
CA LYS A 329 -34.50 24.56 1.06
C LYS A 329 -33.58 23.65 0.26
N CYS A 330 -32.64 23.03 0.95
CA CYS A 330 -31.87 21.94 0.41
C CYS A 330 -32.56 20.62 0.73
N HIS A 331 -32.72 19.78 -0.29
CA HIS A 331 -33.40 18.51 -0.19
C HIS A 331 -32.57 17.40 -0.81
N SER A 332 -32.44 16.29 -0.09
CA SER A 332 -31.81 15.07 -0.57
C SER A 332 -32.43 13.83 0.10
N ASN A 333 -33.10 12.99 -0.68
CA ASN A 333 -33.87 11.84 -0.17
C ASN A 333 -34.82 12.28 0.97
N ASP A 334 -34.87 11.55 2.09
CA ASP A 334 -35.75 11.89 3.23
C ASP A 334 -35.23 13.05 4.10
N LEU A 335 -34.08 13.64 3.75
CA LEU A 335 -33.48 14.76 4.46
C LEU A 335 -33.82 16.08 3.77
N SER A 336 -34.30 17.05 4.56
CA SER A 336 -34.48 18.42 4.08
C SER A 336 -34.00 19.41 5.12
N LEU A 337 -33.14 20.32 4.69
CA LEU A 337 -32.60 21.43 5.47
C LEU A 337 -33.14 22.74 4.89
N THR A 338 -33.83 23.53 5.70
CA THR A 338 -34.33 24.85 5.28
C THR A 338 -33.59 25.91 6.07
N SER A 339 -32.94 26.85 5.37
CA SER A 339 -32.05 27.81 6.01
C SER A 339 -32.16 29.17 5.35
N THR A 340 -32.03 30.22 6.15
CA THR A 340 -31.97 31.59 5.64
C THR A 340 -30.51 31.96 5.42
N CYS A 341 -30.15 32.29 4.19
CA CYS A 341 -28.78 32.55 3.76
C CYS A 341 -28.63 33.97 3.22
N ASN A 342 -27.51 34.62 3.52
CA ASN A 342 -27.05 35.84 2.87
C ASN A 342 -25.79 35.57 2.04
N THR A 343 -25.13 36.61 1.53
CA THR A 343 -23.90 36.49 0.71
C THR A 343 -22.69 35.92 1.46
N SER A 344 -22.80 35.71 2.77
CA SER A 344 -21.68 35.38 3.67
C SER A 344 -21.92 34.09 4.45
N ALA A 345 -23.15 33.81 4.88
CA ALA A 345 -23.48 32.71 5.77
C ALA A 345 -24.96 32.30 5.70
N CYS A 346 -25.26 31.11 6.24
CA CYS A 346 -26.61 30.57 6.43
C CYS A 346 -26.89 30.35 7.93
N SER A 347 -28.16 30.46 8.36
CA SER A 347 -28.57 30.32 9.77
C SER A 347 -28.47 28.88 10.28
N GLU A 348 -28.98 27.92 9.52
CA GLU A 348 -28.77 26.48 9.73
C GLU A 348 -27.78 25.97 8.69
N THR A 349 -26.69 25.35 9.15
CA THR A 349 -25.59 24.93 8.28
C THR A 349 -25.57 23.45 7.99
N ASP A 350 -26.16 22.61 8.84
CA ASP A 350 -26.11 21.16 8.65
C ASP A 350 -27.16 20.39 9.45
N ILE A 351 -27.54 19.23 8.93
CA ILE A 351 -28.33 18.21 9.63
C ILE A 351 -27.67 16.85 9.45
N THR A 352 -27.67 16.03 10.51
CA THR A 352 -27.15 14.67 10.47
C THR A 352 -28.21 13.66 10.92
N TYR A 353 -28.51 12.66 10.08
CA TYR A 353 -29.45 11.57 10.39
C TYR A 353 -28.98 10.24 9.81
N SER A 354 -28.96 9.18 10.62
CA SER A 354 -28.70 7.80 10.17
C SER A 354 -27.48 7.65 9.23
N ASN A 355 -26.38 8.34 9.56
CA ASN A 355 -25.14 8.38 8.78
C ASN A 355 -25.21 9.22 7.48
N HIS A 356 -26.16 10.13 7.34
CA HIS A 356 -26.18 11.11 6.27
C HIS A 356 -26.01 12.50 6.87
N ASN A 357 -25.18 13.34 6.26
CA ASN A 357 -24.96 14.72 6.60
C ASN A 357 -25.34 15.60 5.40
N LEU A 358 -26.31 16.49 5.59
CA LEU A 358 -26.68 17.50 4.61
C LEU A 358 -26.20 18.85 5.12
N LYS A 359 -25.30 19.50 4.40
CA LYS A 359 -24.62 20.74 4.78
C LYS A 359 -24.87 21.86 3.77
N LEU A 360 -25.26 23.03 4.25
CA LEU A 360 -25.32 24.29 3.52
C LEU A 360 -24.09 25.15 3.83
N SER A 361 -23.52 25.75 2.79
CA SER A 361 -22.36 26.64 2.90
C SER A 361 -22.44 27.74 1.84
N VAL A 362 -21.87 28.91 2.14
CA VAL A 362 -21.73 29.99 1.15
C VAL A 362 -20.27 30.05 0.73
N ILE A 363 -20.00 29.78 -0.54
CA ILE A 363 -18.64 29.73 -1.11
C ILE A 363 -18.59 30.75 -2.24
N ASN A 364 -17.75 31.78 -2.10
CA ASN A 364 -17.62 32.87 -3.08
C ASN A 364 -18.96 33.53 -3.46
N GLY A 365 -19.86 33.70 -2.49
CA GLY A 365 -21.20 34.26 -2.70
C GLY A 365 -22.25 33.30 -3.27
N TYR A 366 -21.89 32.04 -3.56
CA TYR A 366 -22.81 31.00 -4.01
C TYR A 366 -23.23 30.09 -2.86
N ILE A 367 -24.54 29.85 -2.72
CA ILE A 367 -25.07 28.90 -1.74
C ILE A 367 -24.89 27.48 -2.31
N THR A 368 -24.10 26.68 -1.60
CA THR A 368 -23.78 25.30 -1.95
C THR A 368 -24.43 24.36 -0.95
N CYS A 369 -25.19 23.39 -1.44
CA CYS A 369 -25.64 22.27 -0.63
C CYS A 369 -24.84 21.01 -0.91
N ASN A 370 -24.33 20.38 0.14
CA ASN A 370 -23.54 19.17 0.10
C ASN A 370 -24.28 18.07 0.87
N HIS A 371 -24.52 16.93 0.23
CA HIS A 371 -24.97 15.72 0.90
C HIS A 371 -23.78 14.75 0.94
N SER A 372 -23.45 14.30 2.14
CA SER A 372 -22.37 13.34 2.39
C SER A 372 -22.85 12.24 3.32
N ASN A 373 -22.18 11.10 3.26
CA ASN A 373 -22.31 10.04 4.24
C ASN A 373 -20.87 9.56 4.57
N PRO A 374 -20.70 8.63 5.53
CA PRO A 374 -19.41 8.03 5.85
C PRO A 374 -18.63 7.46 4.67
N SER A 375 -19.34 6.95 3.66
CA SER A 375 -18.67 6.55 2.43
C SER A 375 -18.17 7.78 1.69
N LYS A 376 -16.96 7.69 1.16
CA LYS A 376 -16.43 8.68 0.23
C LYS A 376 -17.52 9.02 -0.80
N PRO A 377 -17.82 10.32 -1.04
CA PRO A 377 -18.77 10.67 -2.10
C PRO A 377 -18.31 10.02 -3.39
N ALA A 378 -19.24 9.37 -4.09
CA ALA A 378 -18.94 8.70 -5.35
C ALA A 378 -18.21 9.70 -6.25
N THR A 379 -16.93 9.45 -6.51
CA THR A 379 -16.14 10.35 -7.34
C THR A 379 -16.67 10.21 -8.76
N ILE A 380 -17.33 11.26 -9.24
CA ILE A 380 -17.77 11.34 -10.63
C ILE A 380 -16.57 11.77 -11.46
N TYR A 381 -16.07 10.86 -12.28
CA TYR A 381 -14.95 11.13 -13.18
C TYR A 381 -15.42 11.91 -14.40
N LYS A 382 -14.65 12.91 -14.79
CA LYS A 382 -14.92 13.67 -16.03
C LYS A 382 -14.51 12.83 -17.24
N LEU A 383 -15.31 12.91 -18.30
CA LEU A 383 -14.92 12.46 -19.63
C LEU A 383 -14.65 13.71 -20.47
N ASP A 384 -13.38 13.95 -20.76
CA ASP A 384 -12.89 15.11 -21.49
C ASP A 384 -11.80 14.71 -22.50
N MET A 385 -11.11 15.68 -23.09
CA MET A 385 -10.02 15.43 -24.03
C MET A 385 -8.71 14.99 -23.36
N ALA A 386 -8.71 14.70 -22.05
CA ALA A 386 -7.58 14.21 -21.27
C ALA A 386 -6.29 15.02 -21.51
N GLU A 387 -6.35 16.34 -21.34
CA GLU A 387 -5.24 17.23 -21.71
C GLU A 387 -3.96 17.02 -20.88
N SER A 388 -4.07 16.43 -19.69
CA SER A 388 -2.95 16.09 -18.81
C SER A 388 -2.32 14.72 -19.13
N SER A 389 -2.88 13.97 -20.08
CA SER A 389 -2.44 12.62 -20.42
C SER A 389 -1.14 12.61 -21.24
N VAL A 390 -0.34 11.56 -21.04
CA VAL A 390 0.71 11.19 -21.98
C VAL A 390 0.09 10.49 -23.19
N ASP A 391 0.23 11.10 -24.36
CA ASP A 391 -0.44 10.73 -25.60
C ASP A 391 0.50 10.60 -26.81
N ALA A 392 1.80 10.38 -26.58
CA ALA A 392 2.82 10.36 -27.63
C ALA A 392 2.55 9.24 -28.67
N GLU A 393 2.31 9.62 -29.92
CA GLU A 393 1.98 8.66 -31.00
C GLU A 393 3.22 8.12 -31.74
N PHE A 394 4.33 8.86 -31.76
CA PHE A 394 5.59 8.50 -32.42
C PHE A 394 5.49 8.26 -33.94
N LEU A 395 4.54 8.88 -34.63
CA LEU A 395 4.20 8.60 -36.03
C LEU A 395 5.43 8.66 -36.96
N ASP A 396 6.30 9.67 -36.78
CA ASP A 396 7.43 9.94 -37.68
C ASP A 396 8.81 9.62 -37.08
N CYS A 397 8.85 9.18 -35.81
CA CYS A 397 10.10 9.02 -35.07
C CYS A 397 10.24 7.67 -34.38
N ALA A 398 9.28 6.77 -34.55
CA ALA A 398 9.31 5.44 -33.97
C ALA A 398 10.63 4.69 -34.27
N GLU A 399 11.18 4.86 -35.48
CA GLU A 399 12.41 4.16 -35.88
C GLU A 399 13.70 4.95 -35.59
N ALA A 400 13.61 6.13 -34.99
CA ALA A 400 14.78 6.96 -34.70
C ALA A 400 15.73 6.24 -33.71
N VAL A 401 16.98 6.02 -34.15
CA VAL A 401 18.02 5.36 -33.36
C VAL A 401 18.28 6.11 -32.05
N SER A 402 18.27 7.45 -32.09
CA SER A 402 18.43 8.31 -30.91
C SER A 402 17.34 8.07 -29.86
N LEU A 403 16.08 7.90 -30.28
CA LEU A 403 14.98 7.58 -29.40
C LEU A 403 15.18 6.20 -28.75
N LYS A 404 15.46 5.18 -29.56
CA LYS A 404 15.69 3.81 -29.06
C LYS A 404 16.84 3.74 -28.05
N ASN A 405 17.94 4.44 -28.32
CA ASN A 405 19.10 4.48 -27.41
C ASN A 405 18.79 5.18 -26.09
N GLN A 406 17.99 6.26 -26.10
CA GLN A 406 17.57 6.93 -24.86
C GLN A 406 16.66 6.06 -23.99
N LEU A 407 15.82 5.23 -24.59
CA LEU A 407 14.81 4.45 -23.88
C LEU A 407 15.29 3.08 -23.40
N LYS A 408 16.33 2.50 -24.03
CA LYS A 408 16.81 1.15 -23.71
C LYS A 408 17.18 0.94 -22.23
N PRO A 409 17.97 1.83 -21.57
CA PRO A 409 18.44 1.56 -20.21
C PRO A 409 17.32 1.47 -19.17
N THR A 410 16.25 2.25 -19.34
CA THR A 410 15.20 2.36 -18.32
C THR A 410 14.27 1.15 -18.32
N ILE A 411 14.02 0.52 -19.49
CA ILE A 411 13.07 -0.61 -19.50
C ILE A 411 13.60 -1.85 -18.79
N GLU A 412 14.92 -2.06 -18.83
CA GLU A 412 15.62 -3.20 -18.24
C GLU A 412 15.49 -3.22 -16.70
N THR A 413 15.14 -2.08 -16.09
CA THR A 413 14.96 -1.93 -14.64
C THR A 413 13.57 -2.33 -14.14
N PHE A 414 12.59 -2.50 -15.02
CA PHE A 414 11.23 -2.84 -14.59
C PHE A 414 11.08 -4.32 -14.22
N PRO A 415 10.25 -4.64 -13.22
CA PRO A 415 9.91 -6.02 -12.86
C PRO A 415 9.43 -6.82 -14.06
N GLY A 416 9.86 -8.08 -14.14
CA GLY A 416 9.50 -9.00 -15.22
C GLY A 416 10.21 -8.79 -16.56
N TYR A 417 11.01 -7.72 -16.76
CA TYR A 417 11.64 -7.43 -18.06
C TYR A 417 12.41 -8.63 -18.63
N ASN A 418 13.37 -9.20 -17.88
CA ASN A 418 14.22 -10.29 -18.36
C ASN A 418 13.42 -11.54 -18.76
N LYS A 419 12.34 -11.83 -18.03
CA LYS A 419 11.44 -12.96 -18.30
C LYS A 419 10.69 -12.75 -19.62
N PHE A 420 10.09 -11.58 -19.81
CA PHE A 420 9.28 -11.31 -21.01
C PHE A 420 10.13 -11.02 -22.25
N ALA A 421 11.30 -10.40 -22.09
CA ALA A 421 12.27 -10.21 -23.17
C ALA A 421 12.66 -11.56 -23.80
N LYS A 422 13.05 -12.54 -22.98
CA LYS A 422 13.37 -13.90 -23.45
C LYS A 422 12.22 -14.55 -24.20
N SER A 423 11.00 -14.45 -23.67
CA SER A 423 9.80 -15.03 -24.32
C SER A 423 9.49 -14.40 -25.69
N CYS A 424 9.73 -13.10 -25.86
CA CYS A 424 9.47 -12.39 -27.11
C CYS A 424 10.53 -12.66 -28.20
N VAL A 425 11.76 -13.03 -27.82
CA VAL A 425 12.81 -13.40 -28.79
C VAL A 425 12.52 -14.75 -29.45
N GLN A 426 11.89 -15.68 -28.73
CA GLN A 426 11.62 -17.03 -29.23
C GLN A 426 10.49 -17.11 -30.28
N ASN A 427 9.59 -16.12 -30.34
CA ASN A 427 8.32 -16.21 -31.10
C ASN A 427 8.20 -15.23 -32.29
N HIS A 428 9.31 -14.94 -33.00
CA HIS A 428 9.38 -13.92 -34.07
C HIS A 428 9.11 -12.50 -33.51
N ALA A 429 10.16 -11.67 -33.51
CA ALA A 429 10.22 -10.42 -32.73
C ALA A 429 9.20 -9.36 -33.16
N THR A 430 8.00 -9.41 -32.57
CA THR A 430 6.99 -8.36 -32.71
C THR A 430 7.48 -7.07 -32.03
N PRO A 431 7.50 -5.91 -32.72
CA PRO A 431 7.88 -4.65 -32.11
C PRO A 431 7.11 -4.38 -30.82
N GLY A 432 7.82 -4.07 -29.74
CA GLY A 432 7.21 -3.76 -28.44
C GLY A 432 6.60 -4.95 -27.69
N CYS A 433 6.80 -6.20 -28.15
CA CYS A 433 6.27 -7.41 -27.50
C CYS A 433 6.58 -7.46 -25.99
N THR A 434 7.80 -7.13 -25.58
CA THR A 434 8.21 -7.18 -24.17
C THR A 434 7.37 -6.22 -23.32
N GLY A 435 7.23 -4.97 -23.74
CA GLY A 435 6.40 -3.98 -23.06
C GLY A 435 4.92 -4.39 -23.04
N LEU A 436 4.39 -4.98 -24.11
CA LEU A 436 3.02 -5.45 -24.14
C LEU A 436 2.78 -6.60 -23.15
N LYS A 437 3.67 -7.59 -23.10
CA LYS A 437 3.60 -8.68 -22.11
C LYS A 437 3.69 -8.16 -20.68
N MET A 438 4.61 -7.22 -20.42
CA MET A 438 4.74 -6.57 -19.12
C MET A 438 3.46 -5.82 -18.73
N TYR A 439 2.88 -5.06 -19.66
CA TYR A 439 1.62 -4.35 -19.44
C TYR A 439 0.49 -5.32 -19.08
N THR A 440 0.35 -6.45 -19.77
CA THR A 440 -0.71 -7.44 -19.47
C THR A 440 -0.39 -8.38 -18.31
N SER A 441 0.77 -8.21 -17.66
CA SER A 441 1.22 -9.12 -16.60
C SER A 441 0.67 -8.75 -15.23
N GLU A 442 0.82 -9.69 -14.30
CA GLU A 442 0.54 -9.47 -12.88
C GLU A 442 1.76 -8.98 -12.09
N GLU A 443 2.82 -8.52 -12.77
CA GLU A 443 4.00 -8.00 -12.09
C GLU A 443 3.65 -6.79 -11.21
N MET A 444 4.27 -6.72 -10.05
CA MET A 444 4.05 -5.65 -9.08
C MET A 444 5.10 -4.55 -9.23
N TYR A 445 4.66 -3.30 -9.26
CA TYR A 445 5.49 -2.12 -9.24
C TYR A 445 5.10 -1.26 -8.03
N LYS A 446 6.01 -1.16 -7.05
CA LYS A 446 5.83 -0.37 -5.82
C LYS A 446 4.47 -0.61 -5.13
N GLY A 447 4.10 -1.88 -4.95
CA GLY A 447 2.87 -2.28 -4.26
C GLY A 447 1.58 -2.16 -5.09
N LYS A 448 1.65 -1.89 -6.40
CA LYS A 448 0.50 -1.90 -7.32
C LYS A 448 0.78 -2.82 -8.51
N LYS A 449 -0.25 -3.38 -9.15
CA LYS A 449 -0.09 -4.05 -10.45
C LYS A 449 0.52 -3.06 -11.46
N LEU A 450 1.50 -3.50 -12.24
CA LEU A 450 2.30 -2.64 -13.11
C LEU A 450 1.43 -1.82 -14.07
N TYR A 451 0.42 -2.44 -14.71
CA TYR A 451 -0.50 -1.72 -15.60
C TYR A 451 -1.30 -0.63 -14.89
N ALA A 452 -1.66 -0.85 -13.61
CA ALA A 452 -2.45 0.09 -12.84
C ALA A 452 -1.61 1.34 -12.52
N ALA A 453 -0.39 1.14 -12.03
CA ALA A 453 0.56 2.23 -11.77
C ALA A 453 0.93 2.98 -13.06
N PHE A 454 1.17 2.24 -14.16
CA PHE A 454 1.47 2.80 -15.47
C PHE A 454 0.32 3.65 -16.01
N ASN A 455 -0.92 3.15 -15.99
CA ASN A 455 -2.09 3.88 -16.49
C ASN A 455 -2.43 5.09 -15.61
N GLU A 456 -2.25 5.00 -14.29
CA GLU A 456 -2.42 6.13 -13.37
C GLU A 456 -1.45 7.28 -13.70
N ASP A 457 -0.14 6.99 -13.77
CA ASP A 457 0.87 7.99 -14.13
C ASP A 457 0.70 8.50 -15.58
N THR A 458 0.13 7.69 -16.48
CA THR A 458 -0.16 8.10 -17.86
C THR A 458 -1.27 9.15 -17.93
N ARG A 459 -2.30 9.07 -17.08
CA ARG A 459 -3.44 10.01 -17.10
C ARG A 459 -3.06 11.46 -16.77
N THR A 460 -2.00 11.64 -15.98
CA THR A 460 -1.58 12.95 -15.46
C THR A 460 -0.14 13.31 -15.85
N GLY A 461 0.53 12.47 -16.63
CA GLY A 461 1.97 12.53 -16.84
C GLY A 461 2.48 13.54 -17.85
N ARG A 462 1.64 14.35 -18.52
CA ARG A 462 2.07 15.26 -19.60
C ARG A 462 3.16 16.24 -19.16
N GLU A 463 3.01 16.84 -17.99
CA GLU A 463 4.00 17.79 -17.45
C GLU A 463 5.33 17.09 -17.18
N ALA A 464 5.31 15.93 -16.51
CA ALA A 464 6.50 15.12 -16.27
C ALA A 464 7.14 14.64 -17.59
N TYR A 465 6.33 14.36 -18.62
CA TYR A 465 6.80 13.97 -19.94
C TYR A 465 7.55 15.13 -20.62
N THR A 466 6.97 16.32 -20.56
CA THR A 466 7.58 17.54 -21.12
C THR A 466 8.86 17.93 -20.35
N ALA A 467 8.85 17.73 -19.03
CA ALA A 467 9.98 18.00 -18.14
C ALA A 467 11.09 16.93 -18.18
N ARG A 468 10.95 15.87 -19.01
CA ARG A 468 11.91 14.76 -19.09
C ARG A 468 12.09 13.98 -17.78
N THR A 469 11.06 13.96 -16.92
CA THR A 469 11.05 13.24 -15.63
C THR A 469 10.02 12.09 -15.58
N TYR A 470 9.21 11.93 -16.62
CA TYR A 470 8.26 10.81 -16.72
C TYR A 470 8.97 9.45 -16.69
N ARG A 471 8.68 8.62 -15.69
CA ARG A 471 9.43 7.38 -15.45
C ARG A 471 9.14 6.25 -16.44
N TRP A 472 8.02 6.34 -17.19
CA TRP A 472 7.53 5.22 -18.00
C TRP A 472 7.84 5.34 -19.50
N TYR A 473 8.73 6.25 -19.93
CA TYR A 473 8.97 6.47 -21.36
C TYR A 473 9.17 5.19 -22.16
N SER A 474 10.00 4.29 -21.65
CA SER A 474 10.38 3.08 -22.37
C SER A 474 9.25 2.06 -22.45
N LEU A 475 8.50 1.86 -21.37
CA LEU A 475 7.32 0.99 -21.38
C LEU A 475 6.23 1.59 -22.27
N TYR A 476 5.96 2.89 -22.14
CA TYR A 476 4.99 3.61 -22.96
C TYR A 476 5.29 3.46 -24.45
N TYR A 477 6.54 3.71 -24.85
CA TYR A 477 7.00 3.53 -26.22
C TYR A 477 6.78 2.09 -26.71
N GLN A 478 7.16 1.08 -25.92
CA GLN A 478 6.99 -0.31 -26.34
C GLN A 478 5.52 -0.71 -26.50
N VAL A 479 4.65 -0.36 -25.55
CA VAL A 479 3.21 -0.63 -25.64
C VAL A 479 2.61 0.08 -26.85
N THR A 480 2.99 1.34 -27.10
CA THR A 480 2.56 2.10 -28.28
C THR A 480 2.95 1.39 -29.58
N ARG A 481 4.22 1.00 -29.72
CA ARG A 481 4.72 0.29 -30.91
C ARG A 481 4.05 -1.05 -31.13
N ALA A 482 3.78 -1.79 -30.05
CA ALA A 482 3.10 -3.08 -30.14
C ALA A 482 1.67 -2.91 -30.64
N VAL A 483 0.90 -1.96 -30.08
CA VAL A 483 -0.48 -1.68 -30.52
C VAL A 483 -0.50 -1.24 -31.98
N GLN A 484 0.39 -0.33 -32.39
CA GLN A 484 0.48 0.13 -33.78
C GLN A 484 0.79 -1.00 -34.76
N TYR A 485 1.78 -1.85 -34.45
CA TYR A 485 2.16 -2.98 -35.28
C TYR A 485 1.03 -4.01 -35.39
N LEU A 486 0.39 -4.35 -34.27
CA LEU A 486 -0.73 -5.29 -34.29
C LEU A 486 -1.94 -4.71 -35.02
N LYS A 487 -2.19 -3.40 -34.90
CA LYS A 487 -3.25 -2.70 -35.61
C LYS A 487 -3.04 -2.72 -37.12
N SER A 488 -1.81 -2.55 -37.61
CA SER A 488 -1.52 -2.63 -39.06
C SER A 488 -1.79 -4.00 -39.66
N MET A 489 -1.75 -5.05 -38.83
CA MET A 489 -2.10 -6.42 -39.23
C MET A 489 -3.60 -6.74 -39.07
N GLN A 490 -4.37 -5.83 -38.47
CA GLN A 490 -5.78 -6.01 -38.13
C GLN A 490 -6.62 -4.84 -38.69
N PRO A 491 -6.84 -4.81 -40.02
CA PRO A 491 -7.56 -3.72 -40.68
C PRO A 491 -9.03 -3.64 -40.23
N GLY A 492 -9.60 -2.44 -40.33
CA GLY A 492 -10.99 -2.16 -39.94
C GLY A 492 -11.16 -1.85 -38.45
N CYS A 493 -12.28 -1.22 -38.09
CA CYS A 493 -12.58 -0.90 -36.70
C CYS A 493 -13.19 -2.10 -35.97
N LYS A 494 -13.10 -2.11 -34.64
CA LYS A 494 -13.64 -3.18 -33.79
C LYS A 494 -14.59 -2.58 -32.77
N THR A 495 -15.73 -3.25 -32.55
CA THR A 495 -16.61 -2.97 -31.41
C THR A 495 -16.13 -3.77 -30.21
N THR A 496 -15.92 -3.09 -29.09
CA THR A 496 -15.35 -3.64 -27.87
C THR A 496 -16.01 -3.03 -26.63
N TYR A 497 -15.87 -3.69 -25.49
CA TYR A 497 -16.63 -3.41 -24.29
C TYR A 497 -15.70 -3.24 -23.09
N ARG A 498 -16.00 -2.27 -22.21
CA ARG A 498 -15.28 -2.05 -20.95
C ARG A 498 -16.26 -1.76 -19.82
N GLY A 499 -16.18 -2.51 -18.73
CA GLY A 499 -16.91 -2.24 -17.50
C GLY A 499 -16.04 -1.56 -16.46
N THR A 500 -16.65 -0.76 -15.59
CA THR A 500 -15.97 -0.06 -14.49
C THR A 500 -16.85 0.00 -13.24
N GLY A 501 -16.22 0.04 -12.07
CA GLY A 501 -16.87 0.25 -10.77
C GLY A 501 -17.01 1.72 -10.37
N VAL A 502 -16.87 2.68 -11.31
CA VAL A 502 -16.91 4.12 -11.02
C VAL A 502 -17.96 4.83 -11.86
N GLN A 503 -18.34 6.04 -11.46
CA GLN A 503 -19.30 6.88 -12.18
C GLN A 503 -18.57 7.91 -13.03
N PHE A 504 -19.13 8.22 -14.20
CA PHE A 504 -18.66 9.31 -15.07
C PHE A 504 -19.75 10.37 -15.25
N ASP A 505 -19.35 11.56 -15.68
CA ASP A 505 -20.29 12.61 -16.08
C ASP A 505 -21.19 12.11 -17.22
N LYS A 506 -22.52 12.25 -17.02
CA LYS A 506 -23.55 11.84 -17.98
C LYS A 506 -23.80 12.90 -19.04
N ASN A 507 -23.45 14.16 -18.78
CA ASN A 507 -23.69 15.30 -19.66
C ASN A 507 -22.59 15.43 -20.73
N VAL A 508 -22.34 14.32 -21.44
CA VAL A 508 -21.23 14.17 -22.39
C VAL A 508 -21.65 13.73 -23.77
N GLN A 509 -22.94 13.42 -23.97
CA GLN A 509 -23.47 13.07 -25.29
C GLN A 509 -23.16 14.19 -26.31
N GLY A 510 -22.67 13.79 -27.49
CA GLY A 510 -22.25 14.68 -28.56
C GLY A 510 -20.85 15.29 -28.39
N LYS A 511 -20.20 15.14 -27.22
CA LYS A 511 -18.84 15.65 -26.99
C LYS A 511 -17.78 14.69 -27.50
N GLU A 512 -16.61 15.24 -27.81
CA GLU A 512 -15.39 14.48 -28.06
C GLU A 512 -14.61 14.27 -26.77
N ILE A 513 -14.07 13.07 -26.62
CA ILE A 513 -13.30 12.64 -25.45
C ILE A 513 -12.08 11.83 -25.87
N ARG A 514 -11.10 11.73 -24.96
CA ARG A 514 -10.05 10.72 -25.00
C ARG A 514 -10.04 9.97 -23.67
N LEU A 515 -9.65 8.69 -23.71
CA LEU A 515 -9.65 7.85 -22.51
C LEU A 515 -8.46 8.15 -21.56
N GLY A 516 -7.46 8.90 -22.03
CA GLY A 516 -6.39 9.46 -21.20
C GLY A 516 -5.34 8.47 -20.70
N SER A 517 -5.50 7.17 -20.95
CA SER A 517 -4.45 6.16 -20.78
C SER A 517 -4.64 5.06 -21.82
N PHE A 518 -3.69 4.14 -21.90
CA PHE A 518 -3.98 2.85 -22.52
C PHE A 518 -5.20 2.25 -21.83
N THR A 519 -6.17 1.82 -22.65
CA THR A 519 -7.45 1.36 -22.15
C THR A 519 -7.71 -0.03 -22.66
N SER A 520 -7.66 -0.99 -21.74
CA SER A 520 -8.05 -2.38 -22.02
C SER A 520 -9.57 -2.48 -22.12
N SER A 521 -10.04 -3.15 -23.15
CA SER A 521 -11.44 -3.53 -23.38
C SER A 521 -11.48 -4.95 -23.91
N SER A 522 -12.66 -5.55 -24.04
CA SER A 522 -12.83 -6.93 -24.51
C SER A 522 -13.75 -6.99 -25.72
N LEU A 523 -13.56 -7.94 -26.62
CA LEU A 523 -14.58 -8.27 -27.63
C LEU A 523 -15.86 -8.86 -27.02
N LYS A 524 -15.80 -9.33 -25.77
CA LYS A 524 -16.89 -9.99 -25.05
C LYS A 524 -17.51 -9.05 -24.01
N PRO A 525 -18.79 -8.68 -24.12
CA PRO A 525 -19.50 -7.91 -23.09
C PRO A 525 -19.48 -8.56 -21.70
N SER A 526 -19.53 -9.90 -21.65
CA SER A 526 -19.51 -10.67 -20.40
C SER A 526 -18.19 -10.51 -19.63
N VAL A 527 -17.05 -10.52 -20.34
CA VAL A 527 -15.72 -10.27 -19.74
C VAL A 527 -15.65 -8.84 -19.22
N ALA A 528 -16.09 -7.86 -20.03
CA ALA A 528 -16.11 -6.45 -19.65
C ALA A 528 -16.90 -6.20 -18.35
N LYS A 529 -18.06 -6.87 -18.18
CA LYS A 529 -18.91 -6.76 -16.98
C LYS A 529 -18.22 -7.27 -15.71
N GLY A 530 -17.28 -8.21 -15.83
CA GLY A 530 -16.48 -8.70 -14.69
C GLY A 530 -15.65 -7.59 -14.02
N PHE A 531 -15.30 -6.54 -14.77
CA PHE A 531 -14.54 -5.38 -14.28
C PHE A 531 -15.42 -4.28 -13.65
N GLY A 532 -16.74 -4.46 -13.64
CA GLY A 532 -17.70 -3.57 -12.98
C GLY A 532 -18.91 -3.22 -13.86
N SER A 533 -19.99 -2.79 -13.20
CA SER A 533 -21.28 -2.51 -13.84
C SER A 533 -21.86 -1.12 -13.48
N GLU A 534 -21.07 -0.26 -12.83
CA GLU A 534 -21.50 1.12 -12.52
C GLU A 534 -21.54 1.96 -13.80
N SER A 535 -20.43 1.99 -14.53
CA SER A 535 -20.35 2.61 -15.86
C SER A 535 -19.68 1.67 -16.83
N CYS A 536 -20.29 1.50 -18.00
CA CYS A 536 -19.74 0.68 -19.05
C CYS A 536 -19.63 1.44 -20.37
N PHE A 537 -18.69 1.03 -21.20
CA PHE A 537 -18.40 1.64 -22.48
C PHE A 537 -18.53 0.60 -23.57
N GLU A 538 -19.34 0.91 -24.57
CA GLU A 538 -19.33 0.25 -25.87
C GLU A 538 -18.54 1.14 -26.81
N ILE A 539 -17.43 0.62 -27.33
CA ILE A 539 -16.41 1.41 -27.99
C ILE A 539 -16.20 0.84 -29.38
N GLN A 540 -16.45 1.64 -30.41
CA GLN A 540 -16.00 1.36 -31.76
C GLN A 540 -14.63 2.00 -31.95
N THR A 541 -13.57 1.21 -31.76
CA THR A 541 -12.18 1.66 -31.89
C THR A 541 -11.62 1.33 -33.27
N CYS A 542 -10.94 2.30 -33.87
CA CYS A 542 -10.23 2.15 -35.14
C CYS A 542 -8.70 2.09 -34.94
N HIS A 543 -8.17 2.49 -33.78
CA HIS A 543 -6.74 2.47 -33.48
C HIS A 543 -6.32 1.41 -32.44
N GLY A 544 -7.27 0.80 -31.74
CA GLY A 544 -7.04 -0.32 -30.84
C GLY A 544 -6.72 -1.62 -31.57
N ALA A 545 -5.91 -2.47 -30.94
CA ALA A 545 -5.50 -3.77 -31.47
C ALA A 545 -5.94 -4.92 -30.57
N LEU A 546 -6.37 -6.04 -31.14
CA LEU A 546 -6.59 -7.28 -30.40
C LEU A 546 -5.23 -7.84 -29.98
N ILE A 547 -5.04 -8.04 -28.69
CA ILE A 547 -3.76 -8.47 -28.10
C ILE A 547 -3.81 -9.84 -27.44
N SER A 548 -4.88 -10.62 -27.61
CA SER A 548 -5.08 -11.93 -26.96
C SER A 548 -3.88 -12.87 -27.08
N GLN A 549 -3.15 -12.84 -28.19
CA GLN A 549 -1.97 -13.71 -28.39
C GLN A 549 -0.76 -13.32 -27.53
N TYR A 550 -0.69 -12.06 -27.09
CA TYR A 550 0.39 -11.48 -26.31
C TYR A 550 0.01 -11.28 -24.85
N SER A 551 -1.28 -11.14 -24.56
CA SER A 551 -1.80 -11.02 -23.20
C SER A 551 -1.51 -12.29 -22.39
N VAL A 552 -1.24 -12.11 -21.10
CA VAL A 552 -1.18 -13.23 -20.14
C VAL A 552 -2.55 -13.90 -20.03
N PHE A 553 -3.64 -13.14 -20.24
CA PHE A 553 -5.02 -13.60 -20.17
C PHE A 553 -5.64 -13.77 -21.56
N LYS A 554 -5.19 -14.78 -22.29
CA LYS A 554 -5.62 -15.02 -23.69
C LYS A 554 -7.13 -15.09 -23.89
N ASN A 555 -7.87 -15.56 -22.89
CA ASN A 555 -9.32 -15.81 -22.98
C ASN A 555 -10.18 -14.55 -22.85
N GLU A 556 -9.59 -13.43 -22.44
CA GLU A 556 -10.31 -12.16 -22.26
C GLU A 556 -10.65 -11.47 -23.59
N ASP A 557 -10.07 -11.90 -24.70
CA ASP A 557 -10.18 -11.22 -26.00
C ASP A 557 -9.91 -9.72 -25.90
N GLU A 558 -8.81 -9.40 -25.21
CA GLU A 558 -8.42 -8.04 -24.88
C GLU A 558 -8.07 -7.24 -26.13
N VAL A 559 -8.75 -6.12 -26.31
CA VAL A 559 -8.41 -5.06 -27.27
C VAL A 559 -7.80 -3.91 -26.47
N LEU A 560 -6.57 -3.54 -26.81
CA LEU A 560 -5.88 -2.43 -26.16
C LEU A 560 -5.97 -1.18 -27.01
N ILE A 561 -6.60 -0.15 -26.45
CA ILE A 561 -6.87 1.14 -27.09
C ILE A 561 -5.81 2.16 -26.67
N PRO A 562 -5.14 2.86 -27.61
CA PRO A 562 -4.14 3.86 -27.28
C PRO A 562 -4.76 5.18 -26.78
N PRO A 563 -4.04 5.95 -25.93
CA PRO A 563 -4.56 7.18 -25.32
C PRO A 563 -4.78 8.35 -26.29
N TYR A 564 -4.19 8.29 -27.49
CA TYR A 564 -4.31 9.33 -28.52
C TYR A 564 -5.57 9.17 -29.39
N GLU A 565 -6.32 8.08 -29.29
CA GLU A 565 -7.56 7.91 -30.04
C GLU A 565 -8.67 8.82 -29.48
N VAL A 566 -9.35 9.53 -30.37
CA VAL A 566 -10.44 10.46 -30.05
C VAL A 566 -11.77 9.79 -30.37
N PHE A 567 -12.71 9.91 -29.44
CA PHE A 567 -14.04 9.35 -29.56
C PHE A 567 -15.10 10.42 -29.44
N LYS A 568 -16.13 10.35 -30.28
CA LYS A 568 -17.39 11.07 -30.06
C LYS A 568 -18.32 10.19 -29.23
N VAL A 569 -18.92 10.77 -28.19
CA VAL A 569 -19.96 10.08 -27.41
C VAL A 569 -21.27 10.15 -28.17
N SER A 570 -21.67 9.08 -28.86
CA SER A 570 -22.89 9.07 -29.67
C SER A 570 -24.16 8.91 -28.84
N ALA A 571 -24.09 8.15 -27.73
CA ALA A 571 -25.22 7.94 -26.83
C ALA A 571 -24.79 7.73 -25.37
N VAL A 572 -25.67 8.10 -24.43
CA VAL A 572 -25.57 7.79 -23.00
C VAL A 572 -26.88 7.16 -22.55
N HIS A 573 -26.84 5.88 -22.18
CA HIS A 573 -28.00 5.12 -21.70
C HIS A 573 -27.94 4.99 -20.18
N THR A 574 -29.01 5.35 -19.47
CA THR A 574 -29.10 5.25 -18.00
C THR A 574 -30.19 4.28 -17.56
N GLY A 575 -30.07 3.75 -16.34
CA GLY A 575 -31.13 2.96 -15.70
C GLY A 575 -31.31 1.57 -16.30
N GLY A 576 -30.25 0.98 -16.87
CA GLY A 576 -30.31 -0.35 -17.49
C GLY A 576 -31.09 -0.39 -18.81
N SER A 577 -31.33 0.76 -19.44
CA SER A 577 -32.04 0.90 -20.72
C SER A 577 -31.36 0.24 -21.92
N LYS A 578 -30.14 -0.31 -21.74
CA LYS A 578 -29.47 -1.19 -22.71
C LYS A 578 -29.43 -2.64 -22.17
N PRO A 579 -30.42 -3.50 -22.52
CA PRO A 579 -30.58 -4.82 -21.91
C PRO A 579 -29.39 -5.76 -22.15
N ASP A 580 -28.75 -5.64 -23.31
CA ASP A 580 -27.62 -6.48 -23.72
C ASP A 580 -26.35 -6.20 -22.91
N PHE A 581 -26.28 -5.03 -22.27
CA PHE A 581 -25.12 -4.56 -21.52
C PHE A 581 -25.55 -3.95 -20.19
N GLN A 582 -26.09 -4.81 -19.30
CA GLN A 582 -26.73 -4.57 -17.98
C GLN A 582 -25.87 -3.77 -16.97
N CYS A 583 -25.47 -2.55 -17.32
CA CYS A 583 -24.77 -1.61 -16.48
C CYS A 583 -25.71 -0.45 -16.11
N LYS A 584 -25.44 0.24 -15.01
CA LYS A 584 -26.28 1.37 -14.57
C LYS A 584 -26.25 2.51 -15.58
N THR A 585 -25.08 2.80 -16.15
CA THR A 585 -24.88 3.75 -17.26
C THR A 585 -24.02 3.13 -18.35
N VAL A 586 -24.41 3.30 -19.62
CA VAL A 586 -23.63 2.87 -20.79
C VAL A 586 -23.32 4.07 -21.69
N TYR A 587 -22.04 4.26 -22.00
CA TYR A 587 -21.54 5.25 -22.95
C TYR A 587 -21.21 4.56 -24.27
N VAL A 588 -21.75 5.06 -25.38
CA VAL A 588 -21.42 4.57 -26.73
C VAL A 588 -20.43 5.53 -27.36
N LEU A 589 -19.25 5.01 -27.73
CA LEU A 589 -18.12 5.77 -28.22
C LEU A 589 -17.81 5.39 -29.67
N GLU A 590 -17.75 6.37 -30.56
CA GLU A 590 -17.38 6.20 -31.97
C GLU A 590 -16.05 6.89 -32.24
N SER A 591 -15.07 6.16 -32.78
CA SER A 591 -13.77 6.72 -33.15
C SER A 591 -13.92 7.79 -34.23
N VAL A 592 -13.30 8.95 -34.01
CA VAL A 592 -13.30 10.09 -34.96
C VAL A 592 -11.90 10.52 -35.40
N GLY A 593 -10.86 9.79 -34.99
CA GLY A 593 -9.48 10.02 -35.39
C GLY A 593 -8.50 9.97 -34.22
N THR A 594 -7.34 10.60 -34.39
CA THR A 594 -6.29 10.69 -33.37
C THR A 594 -5.91 12.13 -33.05
N ARG A 595 -5.40 12.33 -31.83
CA ARG A 595 -4.82 13.60 -31.39
C ARG A 595 -3.71 13.31 -30.38
N SER A 596 -2.53 13.84 -30.64
CA SER A 596 -1.34 13.70 -29.79
C SER A 596 -0.67 15.07 -29.57
N TYR A 597 -0.48 15.47 -28.32
CA TYR A 597 0.27 16.68 -27.96
C TYR A 597 1.77 16.42 -27.77
N LEU A 598 2.17 15.15 -27.63
CA LEU A 598 3.54 14.75 -27.30
C LEU A 598 4.22 13.97 -28.43
N ASN A 599 3.68 13.99 -29.65
CA ASN A 599 4.26 13.28 -30.79
C ASN A 599 5.74 13.66 -30.97
N CYS A 600 6.63 12.66 -30.84
CA CYS A 600 8.07 12.81 -31.00
C CYS A 600 8.75 13.87 -30.11
N HIS A 601 8.11 14.28 -29.01
CA HIS A 601 8.59 15.37 -28.15
C HIS A 601 10.00 15.13 -27.57
N LEU A 602 10.37 13.87 -27.29
CA LEU A 602 11.69 13.50 -26.76
C LEU A 602 12.87 13.87 -27.67
N LEU A 603 12.62 13.99 -28.98
CA LEU A 603 13.63 14.39 -29.96
C LEU A 603 13.81 15.91 -30.08
N SER A 604 12.90 16.69 -29.50
CA SER A 604 13.00 18.15 -29.51
C SER A 604 14.14 18.63 -28.59
N PRO A 605 14.82 19.74 -28.90
CA PRO A 605 15.84 20.33 -28.04
C PRO A 605 15.30 20.59 -26.63
N LYS A 606 16.13 20.40 -25.60
CA LYS A 606 15.74 20.77 -24.23
C LYS A 606 15.38 22.26 -24.19
N PRO A 607 14.27 22.66 -23.53
CA PRO A 607 13.99 24.07 -23.29
C PRO A 607 15.21 24.71 -22.62
N LYS A 608 15.76 25.77 -23.22
CA LYS A 608 16.81 26.55 -22.57
C LYS A 608 16.19 27.18 -21.32
N THR A 609 16.75 26.92 -20.15
CA THR A 609 16.43 27.67 -18.94
C THR A 609 16.84 29.12 -19.18
N VAL A 610 15.85 29.98 -19.45
CA VAL A 610 16.05 31.42 -19.44
C VAL A 610 16.21 31.82 -17.98
N ASN A 611 17.47 31.91 -17.52
CA ASN A 611 17.77 32.58 -16.27
C ASN A 611 17.41 34.05 -16.43
N HIS A 612 16.22 34.44 -15.96
CA HIS A 612 15.95 35.83 -15.64
C HIS A 612 16.91 36.23 -14.52
N LYS A 613 18.09 36.76 -14.89
CA LYS A 613 18.87 37.58 -13.96
C LYS A 613 18.01 38.79 -13.66
N SER A 614 17.41 38.80 -12.47
CA SER A 614 16.76 39.96 -11.89
C SER A 614 17.80 41.08 -11.74
N PHE A 615 17.74 42.07 -12.63
CA PHE A 615 18.38 43.36 -12.43
C PHE A 615 17.50 44.15 -11.45
N TRP A 616 17.83 44.10 -10.17
CA TRP A 616 17.38 45.11 -9.23
C TRP A 616 18.53 46.11 -9.02
N PRO A 617 18.33 47.42 -9.26
CA PRO A 617 19.31 48.42 -8.86
C PRO A 617 19.34 48.45 -7.32
N LYS A 618 20.55 48.41 -6.75
CA LYS A 618 20.72 48.66 -5.31
C LYS A 618 20.40 50.14 -5.02
N PRO A 619 19.70 50.45 -3.92
CA PRO A 619 19.58 51.81 -3.40
C PRO A 619 20.92 52.35 -2.90
#